data_AF-A0AAV0WKX3-F1
#
_entry.id   AF-A0AAV0WKX3-F1
#
_cell.length_a   1.000
_cell.length_b   1.000
_cell.length_c   1.000
_cell.angle_alpha   90.00
_cell.angle_beta   90.00
_cell.angle_gamma   90.00
#
_symmetry.space_group_name_H-M   'P 1'
#
loop_
_entity.id
_entity.type
_entity.pdbx_description
1 polymer ?
#
loop_
_entity_poly.entity_id
_entity_poly.type
_entity_poly.pdbx_seq_one_letter_code
_entity_poly.pdbx_strand_id
1 'polypeptide(L)'
;MIHVTCLAHGMHRIAEEIRRHFPNVDKLISRVKQVFLKAPSRTILFKTEAPVIPLPPEPILTRWGTWLQAASYYCQYFKEIYKVLQLLDSNDAVSIREAKIIVTDRSVEMKT
;
A
#
# COMPACT_ATOMS: atom_id res chain seq x y z
N MET A 1 30.24 -28.61 -5.88
CA MET A 1 29.57 -27.79 -4.84
C MET A 1 28.09 -27.76 -5.17
N ILE A 2 27.23 -28.35 -4.34
CA ILE A 2 25.77 -28.36 -4.58
C ILE A 2 25.19 -27.11 -3.92
N HIS A 3 24.56 -26.24 -4.72
CA HIS A 3 23.83 -25.08 -4.19
C HIS A 3 22.39 -25.49 -3.91
N VAL A 4 21.99 -25.50 -2.64
CA VAL A 4 20.60 -25.65 -2.23
C VAL A 4 20.04 -24.27 -1.90
N THR A 5 18.98 -23.87 -2.59
CA THR A 5 18.29 -22.62 -2.26
C THR A 5 17.35 -22.87 -1.09
N CYS A 6 17.47 -22.06 -0.04
CA CYS A 6 16.54 -22.09 1.09
C CYS A 6 15.11 -21.80 0.59
N LEU A 7 14.13 -22.58 1.03
CA LEU A 7 12.71 -22.41 0.66
C LEU A 7 12.22 -20.98 0.93
N ALA A 8 12.64 -20.38 2.05
CA ALA A 8 12.30 -18.99 2.38
C ALA A 8 12.83 -17.99 1.32
N HIS A 9 14.03 -18.23 0.79
CA HIS A 9 14.61 -17.42 -0.28
C HIS A 9 13.85 -17.59 -1.59
N GLY A 10 13.43 -18.82 -1.91
CA GLY A 10 12.56 -19.11 -3.05
C GLY A 10 11.22 -18.36 -2.97
N MET A 11 10.54 -18.43 -1.81
CA MET A 11 9.28 -17.72 -1.59
C MET A 11 9.43 -16.20 -1.67
N HIS A 12 10.51 -15.64 -1.12
CA HIS A 12 10.78 -14.21 -1.26
C HIS A 12 10.96 -13.78 -2.72
N ARG A 13 11.69 -14.56 -3.52
CA ARG A 13 11.85 -14.29 -4.97
C ARG A 13 10.52 -14.32 -5.71
N ILE A 14 9.64 -15.29 -5.39
CA ILE A 14 8.31 -15.37 -6.00
C ILE A 14 7.49 -14.13 -5.63
N ALA A 15 7.48 -13.72 -4.36
CA ALA A 15 6.76 -12.53 -3.93
C ALA A 15 7.28 -11.25 -4.63
N GLU A 16 8.60 -11.12 -4.78
CA GLU A 16 9.21 -10.01 -5.51
C GLU A 16 8.90 -10.05 -7.02
N GLU A 17 8.81 -11.24 -7.62
CA GLU A 17 8.39 -11.39 -9.01
C GLU A 17 6.95 -10.94 -9.21
N ILE A 18 6.04 -11.39 -8.35
CA ILE A 18 4.63 -10.94 -8.36
C ILE A 18 4.57 -9.43 -8.25
N ARG A 19 5.28 -8.83 -7.27
CA ARG A 19 5.32 -7.38 -7.08
C ARG A 19 5.76 -6.64 -8.35
N ARG A 20 6.77 -7.14 -9.07
CA ARG A 20 7.24 -6.53 -10.33
C ARG A 20 6.17 -6.50 -11.42
N HIS A 21 5.25 -7.46 -11.44
CA HIS A 21 4.13 -7.47 -12.39
C HIS A 21 3.02 -6.45 -12.04
N PHE A 22 3.01 -5.89 -10.84
CA PHE A 22 2.00 -4.92 -10.39
C PHE A 22 2.62 -3.58 -9.95
N PRO A 23 3.32 -2.85 -10.84
CA PRO A 23 4.03 -1.62 -10.49
C PRO A 23 3.10 -0.50 -9.99
N ASN A 24 1.86 -0.45 -10.48
CA ASN A 24 0.89 0.57 -10.04
C ASN A 24 0.38 0.28 -8.62
N VAL A 25 0.18 -0.99 -8.26
CA VAL A 25 -0.18 -1.39 -6.88
C VAL A 25 0.99 -1.13 -5.94
N ASP A 26 2.22 -1.44 -6.36
CA ASP A 26 3.44 -1.14 -5.60
C ASP A 26 3.57 0.36 -5.32
N LYS A 27 3.33 1.19 -6.36
CA LYS A 27 3.34 2.64 -6.24
C LYS A 27 2.20 3.15 -5.35
N LEU A 28 0.99 2.57 -5.44
CA LEU A 28 -0.13 2.93 -4.56
C LEU A 28 0.24 2.70 -3.09
N ILE A 29 0.69 1.48 -2.76
CA ILE A 29 1.12 1.10 -1.40
C ILE A 29 2.18 2.07 -0.88
N SER A 30 3.17 2.39 -1.70
CA SER A 30 4.26 3.29 -1.34
C SER A 30 3.78 4.74 -1.09
N ARG A 31 2.96 5.30 -1.99
CA ARG A 31 2.49 6.70 -1.85
C ARG A 31 1.53 6.88 -0.69
N VAL A 32 0.58 5.96 -0.52
CA VAL A 32 -0.36 6.03 0.60
C VAL A 32 0.36 5.82 1.93
N LYS A 33 1.39 4.96 2.01
CA LYS A 33 2.27 4.90 3.19
C LYS A 33 2.88 6.27 3.52
N GLN A 34 3.42 6.97 2.52
CA GLN A 34 4.01 8.30 2.72
C GLN A 34 2.99 9.36 3.18
N VAL A 35 1.70 9.15 2.92
CA VAL A 35 0.64 10.04 3.43
C VAL A 35 0.52 9.93 4.96
N PHE A 36 0.72 8.76 5.56
CA PHE A 36 0.53 8.60 7.01
C PHE A 36 1.84 8.58 7.80
N LEU A 37 2.98 8.44 7.12
CA LEU A 37 4.29 8.42 7.74
C LEU A 37 4.59 9.71 8.52
N LYS A 38 4.79 9.58 9.83
CA LYS A 38 5.10 10.70 10.75
C LYS A 38 4.06 11.84 10.70
N ALA A 39 2.79 11.51 10.43
CA ALA A 39 1.71 12.48 10.33
C ALA A 39 0.57 12.16 11.32
N PRO A 40 0.68 12.59 12.60
CA PRO A 40 -0.32 12.29 13.62
C PRO A 40 -1.72 12.83 13.25
N SER A 41 -1.83 14.04 12.72
CA SER A 41 -3.11 14.64 12.31
C SER A 41 -3.84 13.80 11.25
N ARG A 42 -3.11 13.34 10.23
CA ARG A 42 -3.63 12.47 9.16
C ARG A 42 -4.00 11.09 9.68
N THR A 43 -3.25 10.57 10.64
CA THR A 43 -3.54 9.30 11.31
C THR A 43 -4.82 9.40 12.17
N ILE A 44 -5.01 10.52 12.88
CA ILE A 44 -6.23 10.80 13.63
C ILE A 44 -7.42 10.88 12.68
N LEU A 45 -7.31 11.64 11.59
CA LEU A 45 -8.36 11.72 10.56
C LEU A 45 -8.74 10.32 10.04
N PHE A 46 -7.75 9.50 9.67
CA PHE A 46 -7.99 8.13 9.21
C PHE A 46 -8.79 7.33 10.24
N LYS A 47 -8.39 7.36 11.51
CA LYS A 47 -9.08 6.63 12.59
C LYS A 47 -10.48 7.16 12.89
N THR A 48 -10.73 8.45 12.65
CA THR A 48 -12.06 9.05 12.80
C THR A 48 -13.00 8.59 11.68
N GLU A 49 -12.52 8.62 10.43
CA GLU A 49 -13.33 8.33 9.23
C GLU A 49 -13.48 6.83 8.95
N ALA A 50 -12.49 6.02 9.36
CA ALA A 50 -12.44 4.58 9.17
C ALA A 50 -12.02 3.85 10.46
N PRO A 51 -12.81 3.94 11.55
CA PRO A 51 -12.41 3.49 12.89
C PRO A 51 -12.19 1.97 13.01
N VAL A 52 -12.82 1.18 12.16
CA VAL A 52 -12.74 -0.30 12.19
C VAL A 52 -11.60 -0.82 11.30
N ILE A 53 -10.99 0.04 10.50
CA ILE A 53 -9.97 -0.35 9.50
C ILE A 53 -8.59 -0.10 10.09
N PRO A 54 -7.67 -1.08 10.02
CA PRO A 54 -6.30 -0.85 10.46
C PRO A 54 -5.64 0.22 9.58
N LEU A 55 -4.66 0.95 10.12
CA LEU A 55 -3.85 1.86 9.30
C LEU A 55 -3.16 1.10 8.18
N PRO A 56 -2.88 1.76 7.04
CA PRO A 56 -2.16 1.12 5.95
C PRO A 56 -0.87 0.48 6.43
N PRO A 57 -0.64 -0.82 6.15
CA PRO A 57 0.53 -1.52 6.64
C PRO A 57 1.78 -0.93 6.02
N GLU A 58 2.86 -0.93 6.80
CA GLU A 58 4.18 -0.57 6.29
C GLU A 58 4.88 -1.83 5.75
N PRO A 59 4.92 -2.06 4.43
CA PRO A 59 5.71 -3.16 3.90
C PRO A 59 7.19 -2.94 4.24
N ILE A 60 7.83 -4.01 4.69
CA ILE A 60 9.27 -4.06 4.99
C ILE A 60 9.90 -4.83 3.84
N LEU A 61 10.65 -4.16 2.98
CA LEU A 61 11.23 -4.76 1.77
C LEU A 61 12.06 -6.02 2.06
N THR A 62 12.76 -6.06 3.20
CA THR A 62 13.59 -7.19 3.60
C THR A 62 12.81 -8.35 4.24
N ARG A 63 11.51 -8.18 4.50
CA ARG A 63 10.66 -9.19 5.16
C ARG A 63 9.67 -9.77 4.16
N TRP A 64 9.85 -11.05 3.87
CA TRP A 64 8.99 -11.89 3.03
C TRP A 64 7.48 -11.63 3.23
N GLY A 65 6.76 -11.54 2.11
CA GLY A 65 5.29 -11.49 2.10
C GLY A 65 4.65 -10.20 2.61
N THR A 66 5.39 -9.26 3.19
CA THR A 66 4.81 -8.01 3.72
C THR A 66 4.18 -7.15 2.63
N TRP A 67 4.74 -7.18 1.42
CA TRP A 67 4.11 -6.55 0.26
C TRP A 67 2.79 -7.22 -0.14
N LEU A 68 2.73 -8.55 -0.14
CA LEU A 68 1.48 -9.28 -0.45
C LEU A 68 0.40 -9.02 0.60
N GLN A 69 0.78 -8.93 1.87
CA GLN A 69 -0.14 -8.52 2.95
C GLN A 69 -0.64 -7.10 2.74
N ALA A 70 0.24 -6.17 2.34
CA ALA A 70 -0.17 -4.81 2.00
C ALA A 70 -1.12 -4.79 0.80
N ALA A 71 -0.79 -5.49 -0.29
CA ALA A 71 -1.66 -5.60 -1.46
C ALA A 71 -3.05 -6.17 -1.09
N SER A 72 -3.10 -7.21 -0.25
CA SER A 72 -4.35 -7.77 0.25
C SER A 72 -5.15 -6.78 1.09
N TYR A 73 -4.50 -5.97 1.93
CA TYR A 73 -5.14 -4.90 2.69
C TYR A 73 -5.78 -3.87 1.77
N TYR A 74 -5.06 -3.38 0.74
CA TYR A 74 -5.62 -2.41 -0.20
C TYR A 74 -6.76 -3.01 -1.03
N CYS A 75 -6.67 -4.30 -1.40
CA CYS A 75 -7.77 -4.99 -2.08
C CYS A 75 -9.05 -5.00 -1.21
N GLN A 76 -8.90 -5.25 0.09
CA GLN A 76 -10.03 -5.33 1.01
C GLN A 76 -10.65 -3.97 1.34
N TYR A 77 -9.83 -2.92 1.52
CA TYR A 77 -10.25 -1.63 2.06
C TYR A 77 -10.11 -0.46 1.08
N PHE A 78 -10.04 -0.76 -0.22
CA PHE A 78 -9.76 0.25 -1.26
C PHE A 78 -10.71 1.45 -1.18
N LYS A 79 -12.01 1.20 -1.00
CA LYS A 79 -13.06 2.23 -1.03
C LYS A 79 -12.93 3.19 0.15
N GLU A 80 -12.57 2.68 1.31
CA GLU A 80 -12.43 3.46 2.53
C GLU A 80 -11.13 4.26 2.51
N ILE A 81 -10.04 3.66 2.02
CA ILE A 81 -8.78 4.39 1.77
C ILE A 81 -9.02 5.51 0.77
N TYR A 82 -9.73 5.24 -0.33
CA TYR A 82 -10.11 6.26 -1.30
C TYR A 82 -10.84 7.44 -0.65
N LYS A 83 -11.88 7.16 0.16
CA LYS A 83 -12.63 8.19 0.89
C LYS A 83 -11.74 9.03 1.80
N VAL A 84 -10.90 8.39 2.63
CA VAL A 84 -9.98 9.11 3.52
C VAL A 84 -9.01 9.98 2.74
N LEU A 85 -8.46 9.48 1.64
CA LEU A 85 -7.57 10.26 0.79
C LEU A 85 -8.27 11.50 0.22
N GLN A 86 -9.54 11.40 -0.19
CA GLN A 86 -10.27 12.55 -0.73
C GLN A 86 -10.46 13.68 0.28
N LEU A 87 -10.58 13.36 1.57
CA LEU A 87 -10.73 14.35 2.65
C LEU A 87 -9.46 15.14 2.97
N LEU A 88 -8.29 14.66 2.54
CA LEU A 88 -7.02 15.34 2.76
C LEU A 88 -6.81 16.48 1.75
N ASP A 89 -6.19 17.59 2.16
CA ASP A 89 -5.82 18.66 1.23
C ASP A 89 -4.64 18.23 0.34
N SER A 90 -4.84 18.31 -0.98
CA SER A 90 -3.81 17.98 -1.98
C SER A 90 -2.60 18.92 -1.92
N ASN A 91 -2.74 20.11 -1.32
CA ASN A 91 -1.65 21.08 -1.18
C ASN A 91 -0.80 20.87 0.08
N ASP A 92 -1.27 20.09 1.06
CA ASP A 92 -0.57 19.88 2.34
C ASP A 92 0.71 19.03 2.18
N ALA A 93 0.70 18.07 1.25
CA ALA A 93 1.89 17.28 0.92
C ALA A 93 1.85 16.71 -0.50
N VAL A 94 3.03 16.62 -1.13
CA VAL A 94 3.21 15.98 -2.44
C VAL A 94 2.72 14.53 -2.42
N SER A 95 2.94 13.80 -1.32
CA SER A 95 2.48 12.42 -1.18
C SER A 95 0.95 12.29 -1.23
N ILE A 96 0.19 13.26 -0.71
CA ILE A 96 -1.27 13.28 -0.77
C ILE A 96 -1.72 13.47 -2.22
N ARG A 97 -1.15 14.46 -2.90
CA ARG A 97 -1.46 14.72 -4.32
C ARG A 97 -1.18 13.49 -5.18
N GLU A 98 -0.02 12.87 -5.02
CA GLU A 98 0.35 11.67 -5.78
C GLU A 98 -0.53 10.46 -5.42
N ALA A 99 -0.87 10.28 -4.14
CA ALA A 99 -1.78 9.23 -3.67
C ALA A 99 -3.18 9.39 -4.28
N LYS A 100 -3.71 10.62 -4.36
CA LYS A 100 -5.00 10.90 -5.01
C LYS A 100 -5.00 10.61 -6.51
N ILE A 101 -3.90 10.93 -7.20
CA ILE A 101 -3.76 10.66 -8.64
C ILE A 101 -3.73 9.14 -8.88
N ILE A 102 -2.95 8.40 -8.08
CA ILE A 102 -2.83 6.96 -8.32
C ILE A 102 -4.07 6.17 -7.90
N VAL A 103 -4.78 6.58 -6.84
CA VAL A 103 -6.00 5.89 -6.39
C VAL A 103 -7.19 6.11 -7.33
N THR A 104 -7.13 7.14 -8.19
CA THR A 104 -8.13 7.38 -9.25
C THR A 104 -7.78 6.66 -10.56
N ASP A 105 -6.59 6.06 -10.66
CA ASP A 105 -6.20 5.27 -11.82
C ASP A 105 -6.99 3.94 -11.86
N ARG A 106 -7.73 3.70 -12.94
CA ARG A 106 -8.51 2.47 -13.12
C ARG A 106 -7.67 1.19 -13.16
N SER A 107 -6.36 1.30 -13.34
CA SER A 107 -5.44 0.15 -13.33
C SER A 107 -5.17 -0.41 -11.93
N VAL A 108 -5.47 0.34 -10.86
CA VAL A 108 -5.33 -0.15 -9.47
C VAL A 108 -6.65 -0.62 -8.87
N GLU A 109 -7.78 -0.33 -9.51
CA GLU A 109 -9.10 -0.77 -9.08
C GLU A 109 -9.39 -2.19 -9.60
N MET A 110 -9.75 -3.10 -8.69
CA MET A 110 -10.13 -4.46 -9.06
C MET A 110 -11.51 -4.44 -9.73
N LYS A 111 -11.56 -4.79 -11.02
CA LYS A 111 -12.83 -5.00 -11.72
C LYS A 111 -13.43 -6.33 -11.25
N THR A 112 -14.35 -6.26 -10.29
CA THR A 112 -15.27 -7.36 -9.94
C THR A 112 -16.33 -7.55 -11.01
#